data_AF-A0A4Q7Q263-F1
#
_entry.id   AF-A0A4Q7Q263-F1
#
_cell.length_a   1.000
_cell.length_b   1.000
_cell.length_c   1.000
_cell.angle_alpha   90.00
_cell.angle_beta   90.00
_cell.angle_gamma   90.00
#
_symmetry.space_group_name_H-M   'P 1'
#
loop_
_entity.id
_entity.type
_entity.pdbx_description
1 polymer ?
#
loop_
_entity_poly.entity_id
_entity_poly.type
_entity_poly.pdbx_seq_one_letter_code
_entity_poly.pdbx_strand_id
1 'polypeptide(L)'
;MKRFKNYLIPLILLVVLLLSACSSEKTASDSEPKKKEPQKETVEKAPTESEEMVSNGAGEHYKKVKELEGDALDEEIKSITKEFPKNLKSEDAYNRIIAAFAADHQPAFQELEDFDITFEEVEEYEKYQEEGGEEKKEGPLNVAILLDASGSMAAKVSGTDKMTAAKEALKKFAEGLPEDANVMLRVYGHKGSNADKDKKLSCGSTEVMYLLGTYEAGAFQESLSKFKPTGWTPLAASIAAAEKDLQGKEGNNVVYIVSDGIETCDGNPVEAAKRLHESNIKAEVNIIGFDVDNKGQQQLKAVAEAGGGEFQSVSSQKELFDEVESNWSKAMHDTRINWASAMDITDINWSSSNKSMEMGKVYTGTVIESLKDEWSLLKDVKMNLREQKKLSDEELAKLDELIQERYETLMDYAKKKHEDKGEALKAERERVIEFIQKAADEARTKQ
;
A
#
# COMPACT_ATOMS: atom_id res chain seq x y z
N MET A 1 -2.67 37.50 -33.14
CA MET A 1 -2.72 38.89 -33.67
C MET A 1 -2.40 39.83 -32.50
N LYS A 2 -1.42 40.75 -32.62
CA LYS A 2 -0.90 41.67 -31.57
C LYS A 2 -0.26 41.02 -30.31
N ARG A 3 0.61 41.69 -29.53
CA ARG A 3 1.94 42.33 -29.83
C ARG A 3 2.54 42.92 -28.54
N PHE A 4 3.80 42.58 -28.20
CA PHE A 4 4.74 43.31 -27.31
C PHE A 4 4.32 43.46 -25.81
N LYS A 5 5.24 43.62 -24.83
CA LYS A 5 6.54 44.34 -24.87
C LYS A 5 7.53 43.86 -23.78
N ASN A 6 8.82 43.78 -24.13
CA ASN A 6 9.93 43.55 -23.18
C ASN A 6 10.19 44.79 -22.29
N TYR A 7 10.82 44.58 -21.12
CA TYR A 7 11.79 45.54 -20.56
C TYR A 7 13.00 44.81 -19.97
N LEU A 8 14.19 45.37 -20.22
CA LEU A 8 15.51 44.87 -19.84
C LEU A 8 16.38 46.10 -19.58
N ILE A 9 16.86 46.28 -18.34
CA ILE A 9 17.84 47.33 -17.97
C ILE A 9 18.72 46.85 -16.80
N PRO A 10 20.03 46.68 -17.03
CA PRO A 10 21.06 46.71 -15.98
C PRO A 10 22.06 47.86 -16.20
N LEU A 11 22.48 48.53 -15.11
CA LEU A 11 23.58 49.51 -14.96
C LEU A 11 23.77 49.76 -13.43
N ILE A 12 24.80 50.41 -12.87
CA ILE A 12 25.83 51.29 -13.43
C ILE A 12 27.24 51.04 -12.77
N LEU A 13 28.07 52.08 -12.64
CA LEU A 13 29.47 52.17 -12.17
C LEU A 13 29.58 52.20 -10.62
N LEU A 14 30.68 51.83 -9.93
CA LEU A 14 32.15 51.96 -10.14
C LEU A 14 32.73 53.34 -9.72
N VAL A 15 33.53 53.36 -8.63
CA VAL A 15 34.55 54.36 -8.24
C VAL A 15 35.31 53.88 -6.97
N VAL A 16 36.42 54.50 -6.58
CA VAL A 16 37.80 53.99 -6.80
C VAL A 16 38.80 54.74 -5.87
N LEU A 17 39.87 54.04 -5.40
CA LEU A 17 41.03 54.56 -4.60
C LEU A 17 40.70 55.01 -3.16
N LEU A 18 41.59 54.85 -2.16
CA LEU A 18 43.02 55.23 -2.13
C LEU A 18 43.99 54.24 -1.47
N LEU A 19 45.26 54.40 -1.87
CA LEU A 19 46.46 53.73 -1.34
C LEU A 19 46.99 54.41 -0.07
N SER A 20 47.64 53.64 0.80
CA SER A 20 48.79 54.14 1.58
C SER A 20 49.83 53.02 1.75
N ALA A 21 50.95 53.15 1.05
CA ALA A 21 52.11 52.29 1.20
C ALA A 21 53.05 52.88 2.27
N CYS A 22 53.81 52.01 2.95
CA CYS A 22 55.13 52.38 3.44
C CYS A 22 56.03 51.14 3.50
N SER A 23 57.29 51.31 3.09
CA SER A 23 58.32 50.27 3.00
C SER A 23 59.50 50.64 3.90
N SER A 24 60.15 49.66 4.50
CA SER A 24 61.52 49.80 5.00
C SER A 24 62.26 48.46 4.94
N GLU A 25 63.53 48.51 4.52
CA GLU A 25 64.38 47.33 4.29
C GLU A 25 65.29 46.98 5.48
N LYS A 26 65.52 45.67 5.63
CA LYS A 26 66.78 45.00 6.03
C LYS A 26 67.53 45.44 7.30
N THR A 27 67.60 44.50 8.24
CA THR A 27 68.89 44.08 8.82
C THR A 27 68.91 42.56 9.02
N ALA A 28 70.08 41.93 8.85
CA ALA A 28 70.25 40.49 9.03
C ALA A 28 70.81 40.16 10.43
N SER A 29 70.38 39.03 11.00
CA SER A 29 71.09 38.33 12.07
C SER A 29 70.78 36.84 11.99
N ASP A 30 71.82 36.01 12.07
CA ASP A 30 71.71 34.56 12.18
C ASP A 30 71.10 34.17 13.54
N SER A 31 70.15 33.22 13.53
CA SER A 31 69.82 32.37 14.68
C SER A 31 68.95 31.19 14.25
N GLU A 32 69.37 29.99 14.64
CA GLU A 32 68.86 28.64 14.38
C GLU A 32 67.38 28.43 13.95
N PRO A 33 67.10 27.39 13.13
CA PRO A 33 65.72 26.98 12.83
C PRO A 33 65.05 26.41 14.08
N LYS A 34 64.17 27.21 14.70
CA LYS A 34 63.22 26.70 15.71
C LYS A 34 62.45 25.52 15.12
N LYS A 35 62.52 24.36 15.78
CA LYS A 35 61.60 23.25 15.53
C LYS A 35 60.17 23.78 15.57
N LYS A 36 59.42 23.61 14.48
CA LYS A 36 57.96 23.69 14.56
C LYS A 36 57.50 22.55 15.46
N GLU A 37 56.84 22.88 16.57
CA GLU A 37 56.04 21.89 17.28
C GLU A 37 54.92 21.40 16.33
N PRO A 38 54.51 20.12 16.39
CA PRO A 38 53.41 19.64 15.59
C PRO A 38 52.15 20.44 15.94
N GLN A 39 51.47 21.00 14.93
CA GLN A 39 50.12 21.51 15.14
C GLN A 39 49.25 20.35 15.61
N LYS A 40 48.62 20.49 16.78
CA LYS A 40 47.59 19.56 17.23
C LYS A 40 46.45 19.61 16.22
N GLU A 41 46.31 18.54 15.45
CA GLU A 41 45.20 18.34 14.53
C GLU A 41 43.94 18.06 15.36
N THR A 42 43.18 19.13 15.62
CA THR A 42 41.95 19.11 16.41
C THR A 42 40.81 18.57 15.56
N VAL A 43 40.28 17.43 15.95
CA VAL A 43 39.07 16.84 15.35
C VAL A 43 37.84 17.52 15.95
N GLU A 44 36.78 17.64 15.14
CA GLU A 44 35.50 18.20 15.57
C GLU A 44 34.89 17.37 16.70
N LYS A 45 34.12 18.02 17.59
CA LYS A 45 33.51 17.33 18.73
C LYS A 45 32.33 16.49 18.23
N ALA A 46 32.29 15.22 18.63
CA ALA A 46 31.14 14.36 18.36
C ALA A 46 29.85 14.95 18.97
N PRO A 47 28.70 14.84 18.28
CA PRO A 47 27.41 15.29 18.80
C PRO A 47 27.02 14.61 20.12
N THR A 48 26.30 15.35 20.97
CA THR A 48 25.75 14.86 22.24
C THR A 48 24.23 14.86 22.30
N GLU A 49 23.55 15.60 21.43
CA GLU A 49 22.08 15.57 21.32
C GLU A 49 21.66 14.48 20.33
N SER A 50 20.62 13.71 20.65
CA SER A 50 20.22 12.53 19.86
C SER A 50 19.83 12.84 18.40
N GLU A 51 19.18 13.99 18.17
CA GLU A 51 18.80 14.48 16.83
C GLU A 51 20.05 14.79 15.98
N GLU A 52 21.08 15.38 16.59
CA GLU A 52 22.37 15.63 15.96
C GLU A 52 23.15 14.31 15.76
N MET A 53 23.05 13.35 16.68
CA MET A 53 23.68 12.02 16.53
C MET A 53 23.15 11.24 15.33
N VAL A 54 21.84 11.31 15.05
CA VAL A 54 21.20 10.67 13.89
C VAL A 54 21.51 11.40 12.58
N SER A 55 21.58 12.73 12.61
CA SER A 55 21.89 13.57 11.44
C SER A 55 23.38 13.82 11.20
N ASN A 56 24.26 13.28 12.05
CA ASN A 56 25.72 13.33 11.92
C ASN A 56 26.25 12.72 10.61
N GLY A 57 25.49 11.79 10.03
CA GLY A 57 25.84 11.05 8.82
C GLY A 57 26.99 10.07 9.02
N ALA A 58 27.35 9.37 7.93
CA ALA A 58 28.46 8.42 7.89
C ALA A 58 29.82 9.08 8.19
N GLY A 59 30.57 8.50 9.13
CA GLY A 59 32.00 8.78 9.28
C GLY A 59 32.80 8.43 8.02
N GLU A 60 33.97 9.06 7.84
CA GLU A 60 34.76 9.04 6.60
C GLU A 60 35.01 7.64 6.03
N HIS A 61 35.18 6.65 6.90
CA HIS A 61 35.48 5.27 6.54
C HIS A 61 34.32 4.30 6.75
N TYR A 62 33.18 4.73 7.31
CA TYR A 62 32.04 3.86 7.61
C TYR A 62 31.57 3.05 6.39
N LYS A 63 31.45 3.70 5.22
CA LYS A 63 31.07 3.04 3.95
C LYS A 63 32.07 1.97 3.48
N LYS A 64 33.31 2.00 3.95
CA LYS A 64 34.36 1.03 3.63
C LYS A 64 34.31 -0.19 4.56
N VAL A 65 33.93 0.02 5.83
CA VAL A 65 33.90 -1.04 6.85
C VAL A 65 32.54 -1.73 7.00
N LYS A 66 31.42 -1.07 6.68
CA LYS A 66 30.06 -1.61 6.92
C LYS A 66 29.69 -2.90 6.17
N GLU A 67 30.47 -3.28 5.16
CA GLU A 67 30.28 -4.51 4.36
C GLU A 67 31.36 -5.57 4.68
N LEU A 68 32.20 -5.34 5.69
CA LEU A 68 33.29 -6.22 6.08
C LEU A 68 32.96 -6.93 7.39
N GLU A 69 33.40 -8.19 7.50
CA GLU A 69 33.23 -9.02 8.71
C GLU A 69 34.56 -9.72 9.06
N GLY A 70 34.73 -10.07 10.34
CA GLY A 70 35.86 -10.85 10.85
C GLY A 70 37.24 -10.27 10.51
N ASP A 71 38.21 -11.14 10.19
CA ASP A 71 39.60 -10.78 9.88
C ASP A 71 39.74 -9.61 8.86
N ALA A 72 38.80 -9.47 7.91
CA ALA A 72 38.83 -8.41 6.91
C ALA A 72 38.42 -7.04 7.49
N LEU A 73 37.43 -7.03 8.39
CA LEU A 73 37.04 -5.84 9.15
C LEU A 73 38.16 -5.43 10.11
N ASP A 74 38.72 -6.40 10.84
CA ASP A 74 39.78 -6.16 11.83
C ASP A 74 41.03 -5.52 11.22
N GLU A 75 41.52 -6.04 10.08
CA GLU A 75 42.70 -5.46 9.41
C GLU A 75 42.42 -4.07 8.79
N GLU A 76 41.19 -3.79 8.35
CA GLU A 76 40.82 -2.46 7.84
C GLU A 76 40.71 -1.43 8.98
N ILE A 77 40.01 -1.76 10.08
CA ILE A 77 39.97 -0.96 11.32
C ILE A 77 41.40 -0.69 11.82
N LYS A 78 42.25 -1.70 11.83
CA LYS A 78 43.67 -1.61 12.24
C LYS A 78 44.47 -0.68 11.33
N SER A 79 44.24 -0.74 10.02
CA SER A 79 44.87 0.14 9.03
C SER A 79 44.52 1.60 9.30
N ILE A 80 43.23 1.92 9.48
CA ILE A 80 42.74 3.27 9.77
C ILE A 80 43.26 3.78 11.13
N THR A 81 43.01 3.02 12.20
CA THR A 81 43.39 3.41 13.58
C THR A 81 44.91 3.48 13.78
N LYS A 82 45.72 2.92 12.88
CA LYS A 82 47.18 3.07 12.89
C LYS A 82 47.63 4.52 12.76
N GLU A 83 46.88 5.36 12.05
CA GLU A 83 47.22 6.77 11.86
C GLU A 83 46.88 7.63 13.09
N PHE A 84 46.02 7.14 13.98
CA PHE A 84 45.62 7.88 15.19
C PHE A 84 46.82 8.17 16.11
N PRO A 85 46.85 9.32 16.82
CA PRO A 85 47.93 9.64 17.76
C PRO A 85 48.15 8.58 18.86
N LYS A 86 49.32 8.62 19.49
CA LYS A 86 49.62 7.84 20.71
C LYS A 86 49.31 8.66 21.96
N ASN A 87 48.98 7.98 23.06
CA ASN A 87 48.62 8.58 24.35
C ASN A 87 47.38 9.48 24.23
N LEU A 88 46.37 9.03 23.48
CA LEU A 88 45.09 9.70 23.35
C LEU A 88 44.36 9.78 24.69
N LYS A 89 43.55 10.84 24.83
CA LYS A 89 42.53 10.96 25.87
C LYS A 89 41.20 10.40 25.36
N SER A 90 40.35 9.92 26.26
CA SER A 90 39.06 9.31 25.91
C SER A 90 38.22 10.19 24.99
N GLU A 91 38.10 11.49 25.28
CA GLU A 91 37.34 12.45 24.46
C GLU A 91 37.91 12.62 23.03
N ASP A 92 39.24 12.79 22.87
CA ASP A 92 39.87 12.95 21.53
C ASP A 92 39.84 11.63 20.75
N ALA A 93 39.90 10.48 21.44
CA ALA A 93 39.69 9.18 20.81
C ALA A 93 38.24 9.00 20.36
N TYR A 94 37.26 9.33 21.20
CA TYR A 94 35.83 9.25 20.89
C TYR A 94 35.47 10.13 19.67
N ASN A 95 35.88 11.39 19.68
CA ASN A 95 35.69 12.31 18.55
C ASN A 95 36.28 11.76 17.24
N ARG A 96 37.51 11.21 17.29
CA ARG A 96 38.15 10.55 16.13
C ARG A 96 37.41 9.30 15.66
N ILE A 97 36.87 8.51 16.59
CA ILE A 97 36.11 7.30 16.28
C ILE A 97 34.80 7.67 15.57
N ILE A 98 34.04 8.63 16.10
CA ILE A 98 32.79 9.09 15.49
C ILE A 98 33.05 9.70 14.10
N ALA A 99 34.05 10.58 13.96
CA ALA A 99 34.41 11.16 12.66
C ALA A 99 34.83 10.12 11.60
N ALA A 100 35.42 8.99 12.01
CA ALA A 100 35.88 7.94 11.10
C ALA A 100 34.85 6.83 10.83
N PHE A 101 34.04 6.46 11.83
CA PHE A 101 33.29 5.20 11.85
C PHE A 101 31.80 5.31 12.20
N ALA A 102 31.27 6.50 12.53
CA ALA A 102 29.84 6.65 12.85
C ALA A 102 28.95 6.17 11.70
N ALA A 103 27.83 5.56 12.03
CA ALA A 103 26.88 5.04 11.07
C ALA A 103 25.93 6.13 10.56
N ASP A 104 25.48 5.98 9.31
CA ASP A 104 24.43 6.82 8.74
C ASP A 104 23.07 6.27 9.16
N HIS A 105 22.59 6.69 10.33
CA HIS A 105 21.30 6.27 10.88
C HIS A 105 20.10 6.94 10.21
N GLN A 106 20.30 8.08 9.53
CA GLN A 106 19.21 8.89 9.00
C GLN A 106 18.22 8.09 8.10
N PRO A 107 18.65 7.21 7.17
CA PRO A 107 17.73 6.42 6.36
C PRO A 107 16.84 5.48 7.18
N ALA A 108 17.38 4.86 8.24
CA ALA A 108 16.62 3.95 9.09
C ALA A 108 15.55 4.69 9.91
N PHE A 109 15.89 5.85 10.46
CA PHE A 109 14.93 6.70 11.18
C PHE A 109 13.88 7.30 10.22
N GLN A 110 14.27 7.66 8.99
CA GLN A 110 13.36 8.15 7.96
C GLN A 110 12.32 7.09 7.58
N GLU A 111 12.69 5.81 7.46
CA GLU A 111 11.74 4.72 7.18
C GLU A 111 10.67 4.57 8.28
N LEU A 112 11.03 4.77 9.55
CA LEU A 112 10.07 4.79 10.67
C LEU A 112 9.21 6.07 10.67
N GLU A 113 9.78 7.22 10.32
CA GLU A 113 9.07 8.51 10.27
C GLU A 113 8.08 8.57 9.09
N ASP A 114 8.44 8.03 7.94
CA ASP A 114 7.60 7.92 6.73
C ASP A 114 6.65 6.71 6.76
N PHE A 115 6.70 5.85 7.79
CA PHE A 115 5.84 4.68 7.89
C PHE A 115 4.35 5.06 7.77
N ASP A 116 3.65 4.41 6.85
CA ASP A 116 2.26 4.73 6.54
C ASP A 116 1.30 4.26 7.66
N ILE A 117 0.65 5.23 8.30
CA ILE A 117 -0.35 5.04 9.36
C ILE A 117 -1.79 5.29 8.91
N THR A 118 -2.03 5.70 7.66
CA THR A 118 -3.37 6.05 7.17
C THR A 118 -4.15 4.79 6.76
N PHE A 119 -5.41 4.96 6.36
CA PHE A 119 -6.29 3.86 5.99
C PHE A 119 -6.84 4.15 4.59
N GLU A 120 -6.32 3.44 3.58
CA GLU A 120 -6.60 3.66 2.14
C GLU A 120 -8.11 3.74 1.85
N GLU A 121 -8.89 2.81 2.41
CA GLU A 121 -10.36 2.75 2.34
C GLU A 121 -11.07 4.05 2.80
N VAL A 122 -10.45 4.80 3.72
CA VAL A 122 -10.96 6.07 4.24
C VAL A 122 -10.48 7.23 3.38
N GLU A 123 -9.21 7.23 2.97
CA GLU A 123 -8.67 8.27 2.09
C GLU A 123 -9.42 8.35 0.76
N GLU A 124 -9.75 7.20 0.16
CA GLU A 124 -10.56 7.13 -1.06
C GLU A 124 -11.93 7.79 -0.88
N TYR A 125 -12.58 7.58 0.28
CA TYR A 125 -13.88 8.16 0.57
C TYR A 125 -13.83 9.63 0.98
N GLU A 126 -12.82 10.06 1.75
CA GLU A 126 -12.59 11.48 2.05
C GLU A 126 -12.36 12.26 0.75
N LYS A 127 -11.53 11.74 -0.14
CA LYS A 127 -11.33 12.27 -1.50
C LYS A 127 -12.63 12.30 -2.31
N TYR A 128 -13.45 11.24 -2.27
CA TYR A 128 -14.77 11.23 -2.92
C TYR A 128 -15.71 12.33 -2.39
N GLN A 129 -15.67 12.63 -1.08
CA GLN A 129 -16.43 13.75 -0.51
C GLN A 129 -15.92 15.11 -1.00
N GLU A 130 -14.60 15.30 -1.11
CA GLU A 130 -13.98 16.55 -1.57
C GLU A 130 -14.15 16.83 -3.07
N GLU A 131 -14.01 15.80 -3.91
CA GLU A 131 -14.18 15.91 -5.37
C GLU A 131 -15.65 16.13 -5.78
N GLY A 132 -16.58 16.10 -4.83
CA GLY A 132 -17.99 16.42 -5.05
C GLY A 132 -18.67 15.40 -5.97
N GLY A 133 -18.36 14.11 -5.74
CA GLY A 133 -18.61 12.98 -6.66
C GLY A 133 -19.95 12.99 -7.40
N GLU A 134 -19.92 12.48 -8.64
CA GLU A 134 -20.96 12.61 -9.67
C GLU A 134 -22.40 12.40 -9.15
N GLU A 135 -23.35 13.07 -9.83
CA GLU A 135 -24.74 13.24 -9.38
C GLU A 135 -25.32 11.99 -8.74
N LYS A 136 -25.84 12.15 -7.52
CA LYS A 136 -26.63 11.14 -6.80
C LYS A 136 -27.65 10.49 -7.74
N LYS A 137 -27.42 9.24 -8.11
CA LYS A 137 -28.49 8.32 -8.51
C LYS A 137 -29.26 7.96 -7.24
N GLU A 138 -30.27 8.76 -6.91
CA GLU A 138 -31.15 8.53 -5.76
C GLU A 138 -32.06 7.31 -6.01
N GLY A 139 -32.17 6.43 -5.03
CA GLY A 139 -33.03 5.23 -5.07
C GLY A 139 -32.34 3.97 -4.53
N PRO A 140 -33.05 2.83 -4.46
CA PRO A 140 -32.52 1.59 -3.90
C PRO A 140 -31.43 0.96 -4.79
N LEU A 141 -30.53 0.20 -4.15
CA LEU A 141 -29.62 -0.70 -4.86
C LEU A 141 -30.40 -1.91 -5.41
N ASN A 142 -30.29 -2.19 -6.70
CA ASN A 142 -30.86 -3.33 -7.38
C ASN A 142 -29.74 -4.17 -8.01
N VAL A 143 -29.45 -5.34 -7.43
CA VAL A 143 -28.41 -6.26 -7.90
C VAL A 143 -29.02 -7.41 -8.70
N ALA A 144 -28.61 -7.55 -9.95
CA ALA A 144 -29.00 -8.64 -10.84
C ALA A 144 -27.84 -9.63 -11.04
N ILE A 145 -27.89 -10.76 -10.35
CA ILE A 145 -26.91 -11.84 -10.48
C ILE A 145 -27.30 -12.74 -11.66
N LEU A 146 -26.41 -12.85 -12.65
CA LEU A 146 -26.54 -13.67 -13.85
C LEU A 146 -25.53 -14.80 -13.80
N LEU A 147 -25.95 -15.97 -13.32
CA LEU A 147 -25.12 -17.14 -13.17
C LEU A 147 -25.19 -18.05 -14.40
N ASP A 148 -24.02 -18.33 -14.99
CA ASP A 148 -23.83 -19.39 -15.97
C ASP A 148 -24.04 -20.77 -15.33
N ALA A 149 -24.93 -21.55 -15.91
CA ALA A 149 -25.17 -22.94 -15.54
C ALA A 149 -25.12 -23.86 -16.78
N SER A 150 -24.30 -23.51 -17.76
CA SER A 150 -23.88 -24.39 -18.84
C SER A 150 -23.09 -25.61 -18.34
N GLY A 151 -22.78 -26.53 -19.26
CA GLY A 151 -22.12 -27.79 -18.91
C GLY A 151 -20.66 -27.67 -18.47
N SER A 152 -19.96 -26.57 -18.78
CA SER A 152 -18.57 -26.35 -18.37
C SER A 152 -18.46 -26.12 -16.85
N MET A 153 -19.46 -25.49 -16.24
CA MET A 153 -19.58 -25.31 -14.79
C MET A 153 -19.74 -26.62 -13.99
N ALA A 154 -19.84 -27.77 -14.65
CA ALA A 154 -19.74 -29.10 -14.03
C ALA A 154 -18.28 -29.57 -13.83
N ALA A 155 -17.29 -28.86 -14.38
CA ALA A 155 -15.88 -29.14 -14.21
C ALA A 155 -15.40 -28.86 -12.78
N LYS A 156 -14.21 -29.34 -12.45
CA LYS A 156 -13.57 -29.17 -11.14
C LYS A 156 -12.50 -28.09 -11.17
N VAL A 157 -12.46 -27.29 -10.12
CA VAL A 157 -11.47 -26.25 -9.83
C VAL A 157 -11.02 -26.41 -8.39
N SER A 158 -9.70 -26.51 -8.16
CA SER A 158 -9.11 -26.80 -6.84
C SER A 158 -9.72 -27.98 -6.06
N GLY A 159 -10.33 -28.95 -6.76
CA GLY A 159 -10.98 -30.15 -6.19
C GLY A 159 -12.52 -30.07 -6.05
N THR A 160 -13.07 -28.86 -5.95
CA THR A 160 -14.51 -28.57 -5.87
C THR A 160 -15.11 -28.42 -7.27
N ASP A 161 -16.40 -28.74 -7.46
CA ASP A 161 -17.09 -28.47 -8.74
C ASP A 161 -17.34 -26.95 -8.89
N LYS A 162 -17.07 -26.36 -10.06
CA LYS A 162 -17.20 -24.91 -10.30
C LYS A 162 -18.57 -24.37 -9.86
N MET A 163 -19.65 -25.03 -10.26
CA MET A 163 -21.00 -24.65 -9.85
C MET A 163 -21.22 -24.67 -8.33
N THR A 164 -20.55 -25.55 -7.58
CA THR A 164 -20.66 -25.59 -6.11
C THR A 164 -19.97 -24.37 -5.50
N ALA A 165 -18.73 -24.08 -5.92
CA ALA A 165 -17.99 -22.89 -5.48
C ALA A 165 -18.75 -21.59 -5.82
N ALA A 166 -19.33 -21.49 -7.02
CA ALA A 166 -20.14 -20.33 -7.41
C ALA A 166 -21.41 -20.16 -6.56
N LYS A 167 -22.12 -21.26 -6.22
CA LYS A 167 -23.28 -21.19 -5.33
C LYS A 167 -22.91 -20.78 -3.90
N GLU A 168 -21.75 -21.19 -3.40
CA GLU A 168 -21.26 -20.80 -2.07
C GLU A 168 -20.85 -19.32 -2.02
N ALA A 169 -20.10 -18.84 -3.02
CA ALA A 169 -19.73 -17.43 -3.14
C ALA A 169 -20.97 -16.52 -3.31
N LEU A 170 -21.90 -16.87 -4.20
CA LEU A 170 -23.14 -16.10 -4.39
C LEU A 170 -24.09 -16.13 -3.19
N LYS A 171 -24.09 -17.20 -2.40
CA LYS A 171 -24.81 -17.21 -1.12
C LYS A 171 -24.21 -16.18 -0.17
N LYS A 172 -22.88 -16.14 -0.04
CA LYS A 172 -22.14 -15.22 0.84
C LYS A 172 -22.27 -13.76 0.42
N PHE A 173 -22.18 -13.49 -0.88
CA PHE A 173 -22.51 -12.20 -1.48
C PHE A 173 -23.90 -11.70 -1.06
N ALA A 174 -24.91 -12.55 -1.24
CA ALA A 174 -26.30 -12.17 -0.96
C ALA A 174 -26.57 -12.03 0.55
N GLU A 175 -25.86 -12.79 1.41
CA GLU A 175 -25.86 -12.59 2.88
C GLU A 175 -25.28 -11.23 3.31
N GLY A 176 -24.37 -10.64 2.53
CA GLY A 176 -23.74 -9.34 2.83
C GLY A 176 -24.46 -8.12 2.27
N LEU A 177 -25.55 -8.28 1.52
CA LEU A 177 -26.28 -7.14 0.94
C LEU A 177 -26.96 -6.28 2.03
N PRO A 178 -26.99 -4.94 1.89
CA PRO A 178 -27.76 -4.06 2.77
C PRO A 178 -29.24 -4.47 2.88
N GLU A 179 -29.87 -4.24 4.04
CA GLU A 179 -31.27 -4.65 4.29
C GLU A 179 -32.29 -4.02 3.32
N ASP A 180 -31.96 -2.85 2.76
CA ASP A 180 -32.74 -2.09 1.77
C ASP A 180 -32.33 -2.35 0.31
N ALA A 181 -31.33 -3.22 0.06
CA ALA A 181 -30.95 -3.64 -1.28
C ALA A 181 -31.85 -4.75 -1.82
N ASN A 182 -32.19 -4.66 -3.10
CA ASN A 182 -32.90 -5.70 -3.84
C ASN A 182 -31.91 -6.61 -4.57
N VAL A 183 -32.13 -7.92 -4.52
CA VAL A 183 -31.35 -8.92 -5.25
C VAL A 183 -32.23 -9.77 -6.15
N MET A 184 -31.73 -10.09 -7.35
CA MET A 184 -32.32 -11.04 -8.29
C MET A 184 -31.28 -12.10 -8.64
N LEU A 185 -31.69 -13.35 -8.75
CA LEU A 185 -30.88 -14.42 -9.36
C LEU A 185 -31.53 -14.88 -10.66
N ARG A 186 -30.86 -14.60 -11.78
CA ARG A 186 -31.14 -15.16 -13.10
C ARG A 186 -30.10 -16.23 -13.43
N VAL A 187 -30.57 -17.37 -13.90
CA VAL A 187 -29.73 -18.50 -14.34
C VAL A 187 -29.96 -18.73 -15.82
N TYR A 188 -28.88 -19.02 -16.54
CA TYR A 188 -28.92 -19.32 -17.96
C TYR A 188 -28.14 -20.58 -18.31
N GLY A 189 -28.51 -21.23 -19.41
CA GLY A 189 -27.79 -22.40 -19.90
C GLY A 189 -28.01 -23.69 -19.12
N HIS A 190 -28.99 -23.74 -18.21
CA HIS A 190 -29.29 -24.88 -17.31
C HIS A 190 -30.30 -25.91 -17.84
N LYS A 191 -30.71 -25.81 -19.11
CA LYS A 191 -31.70 -26.72 -19.73
C LYS A 191 -31.14 -27.43 -20.95
N GLY A 192 -31.67 -28.63 -21.18
CA GLY A 192 -31.22 -29.51 -22.25
C GLY A 192 -29.94 -30.25 -21.85
N SER A 193 -29.04 -30.39 -22.81
CA SER A 193 -27.71 -31.00 -22.63
C SER A 193 -26.69 -30.31 -23.52
N ASN A 194 -25.41 -30.67 -23.35
CA ASN A 194 -24.29 -30.16 -24.15
C ASN A 194 -24.29 -30.71 -25.61
N ALA A 195 -25.32 -31.43 -26.04
CA ALA A 195 -25.45 -31.95 -27.40
C ALA A 195 -26.16 -30.95 -28.34
N ASP A 196 -25.71 -30.87 -29.60
CA ASP A 196 -26.24 -29.92 -30.60
C ASP A 196 -27.77 -29.97 -30.77
N LYS A 197 -28.36 -31.16 -30.65
CA LYS A 197 -29.82 -31.38 -30.71
C LYS A 197 -30.60 -30.55 -29.66
N ASP A 198 -29.97 -30.28 -28.52
CA ASP A 198 -30.56 -29.55 -27.39
C ASP A 198 -30.04 -28.11 -27.33
N LYS A 199 -29.09 -27.71 -28.20
CA LYS A 199 -28.53 -26.35 -28.27
C LYS A 199 -29.65 -25.31 -28.35
N LYS A 200 -30.63 -25.48 -29.25
CA LYS A 200 -31.76 -24.55 -29.40
C LYS A 200 -32.62 -24.43 -28.13
N LEU A 201 -32.79 -25.52 -27.36
CA LEU A 201 -33.51 -25.48 -26.09
C LEU A 201 -32.69 -24.71 -25.03
N SER A 202 -31.41 -25.04 -24.91
CA SER A 202 -30.50 -24.43 -23.94
C SER A 202 -30.32 -22.93 -24.18
N CYS A 203 -30.06 -22.55 -25.44
CA CYS A 203 -29.91 -21.16 -25.86
C CYS A 203 -31.19 -20.31 -25.73
N GLY A 204 -32.37 -20.96 -25.73
CA GLY A 204 -33.64 -20.30 -25.44
C GLY A 204 -33.99 -20.26 -23.95
N SER A 205 -33.14 -20.76 -23.06
CA SER A 205 -33.44 -20.96 -21.63
C SER A 205 -32.62 -20.04 -20.74
N THR A 206 -33.26 -18.95 -20.31
CA THR A 206 -32.80 -18.10 -19.21
C THR A 206 -33.99 -17.84 -18.28
N GLU A 207 -33.82 -18.05 -16.97
CA GLU A 207 -34.92 -18.01 -16.00
C GLU A 207 -34.52 -17.28 -14.73
N VAL A 208 -35.47 -16.52 -14.16
CA VAL A 208 -35.31 -15.90 -12.84
C VAL A 208 -35.64 -16.96 -11.78
N MET A 209 -34.63 -17.34 -11.00
CA MET A 209 -34.75 -18.32 -9.91
C MET A 209 -35.09 -17.64 -8.57
N TYR A 210 -34.66 -16.40 -8.40
CA TYR A 210 -35.01 -15.52 -7.28
C TYR A 210 -35.44 -14.16 -7.84
N LEU A 211 -36.67 -13.75 -7.57
CA LEU A 211 -37.24 -12.49 -8.08
C LEU A 211 -36.58 -11.28 -7.40
N LEU A 212 -36.46 -10.17 -8.14
CA LEU A 212 -35.89 -8.92 -7.60
C LEU A 212 -36.70 -8.42 -6.39
N GLY A 213 -36.07 -8.43 -5.21
CA GLY A 213 -36.61 -7.97 -3.93
C GLY A 213 -35.56 -8.11 -2.83
N THR A 214 -35.90 -7.75 -1.59
CA THR A 214 -35.01 -7.88 -0.43
C THR A 214 -34.45 -9.30 -0.29
N TYR A 215 -33.26 -9.43 0.28
CA TYR A 215 -32.63 -10.74 0.49
C TYR A 215 -33.32 -11.57 1.58
N GLU A 216 -33.73 -12.79 1.24
CA GLU A 216 -34.31 -13.76 2.16
C GLU A 216 -33.53 -15.07 2.11
N ALA A 217 -32.68 -15.31 3.10
CA ALA A 217 -31.66 -16.37 3.09
C ALA A 217 -32.21 -17.77 2.75
N GLY A 218 -33.37 -18.12 3.31
CA GLY A 218 -34.03 -19.41 3.05
C GLY A 218 -34.51 -19.54 1.60
N ALA A 219 -35.16 -18.50 1.06
CA ALA A 219 -35.68 -18.50 -0.31
C ALA A 219 -34.55 -18.41 -1.35
N PHE A 220 -33.49 -17.65 -1.06
CA PHE A 220 -32.31 -17.57 -1.92
C PHE A 220 -31.57 -18.91 -1.97
N GLN A 221 -31.34 -19.56 -0.82
CA GLN A 221 -30.75 -20.90 -0.77
C GLN A 221 -31.62 -21.95 -1.48
N GLU A 222 -32.95 -21.88 -1.37
CA GLU A 222 -33.86 -22.75 -2.13
C GLU A 222 -33.69 -22.51 -3.64
N SER A 223 -33.58 -21.26 -4.09
CA SER A 223 -33.39 -20.92 -5.52
C SER A 223 -32.13 -21.55 -6.10
N LEU A 224 -31.02 -21.53 -5.36
CA LEU A 224 -29.74 -22.15 -5.74
C LEU A 224 -29.84 -23.67 -5.91
N SER A 225 -30.82 -24.34 -5.28
CA SER A 225 -31.02 -25.79 -5.40
C SER A 225 -31.73 -26.24 -6.69
N LYS A 226 -32.40 -25.31 -7.41
CA LYS A 226 -33.36 -25.64 -8.49
C LYS A 226 -32.73 -25.98 -9.84
N PHE A 227 -31.42 -25.77 -10.00
CA PHE A 227 -30.70 -25.93 -11.27
C PHE A 227 -29.35 -26.65 -11.11
N LYS A 228 -28.89 -27.21 -12.24
CA LYS A 228 -27.63 -27.96 -12.37
C LYS A 228 -26.86 -27.44 -13.59
N PRO A 229 -25.52 -27.60 -13.64
CA PRO A 229 -24.72 -27.19 -14.78
C PRO A 229 -24.96 -28.15 -15.96
N THR A 230 -25.72 -27.74 -16.98
CA THR A 230 -26.06 -28.58 -18.15
C THR A 230 -26.60 -27.78 -19.33
N GLY A 231 -25.81 -27.67 -20.39
CA GLY A 231 -26.20 -26.97 -21.61
C GLY A 231 -25.13 -26.04 -22.14
N TRP A 232 -25.59 -24.98 -22.81
CA TRP A 232 -24.82 -24.01 -23.58
C TRP A 232 -24.92 -22.62 -22.94
N THR A 233 -24.10 -21.67 -23.37
CA THR A 233 -23.93 -20.33 -22.75
C THR A 233 -24.60 -19.23 -23.61
N PRO A 234 -25.88 -18.87 -23.37
CA PRO A 234 -26.57 -17.75 -24.00
C PRO A 234 -26.41 -16.44 -23.21
N LEU A 235 -25.17 -15.95 -23.09
CA LEU A 235 -24.80 -14.76 -22.34
C LEU A 235 -25.50 -13.49 -22.87
N ALA A 236 -25.54 -13.30 -24.19
CA ALA A 236 -26.23 -12.17 -24.81
C ALA A 236 -27.74 -12.17 -24.53
N ALA A 237 -28.35 -13.35 -24.46
CA ALA A 237 -29.78 -13.49 -24.17
C ALA A 237 -30.09 -13.33 -22.67
N SER A 238 -29.17 -13.68 -21.77
CA SER A 238 -29.35 -13.46 -20.33
C SER A 238 -29.22 -11.97 -19.99
N ILE A 239 -28.25 -11.25 -20.56
CA ILE A 239 -28.13 -9.79 -20.44
C ILE A 239 -29.38 -9.08 -20.99
N ALA A 240 -29.83 -9.45 -22.20
CA ALA A 240 -31.05 -8.90 -22.81
C ALA A 240 -32.36 -9.28 -22.08
N ALA A 241 -32.32 -10.27 -21.18
CA ALA A 241 -33.43 -10.60 -20.30
C ALA A 241 -33.38 -9.79 -18.99
N ALA A 242 -32.18 -9.59 -18.41
CA ALA A 242 -31.96 -8.74 -17.25
C ALA A 242 -32.41 -7.27 -17.50
N GLU A 243 -32.19 -6.75 -18.71
CA GLU A 243 -32.74 -5.47 -19.16
C GLU A 243 -34.27 -5.37 -18.98
N LYS A 244 -34.99 -6.47 -19.19
CA LYS A 244 -36.46 -6.50 -19.03
C LYS A 244 -36.86 -6.66 -17.56
N ASP A 245 -36.10 -7.41 -16.78
CA ASP A 245 -36.35 -7.62 -15.36
C ASP A 245 -36.12 -6.32 -14.53
N LEU A 246 -35.13 -5.52 -14.96
CA LEU A 246 -34.79 -4.22 -14.38
C LEU A 246 -35.58 -3.05 -15.01
N GLN A 247 -36.43 -3.29 -16.01
CA GLN A 247 -37.15 -2.22 -16.70
C GLN A 247 -38.13 -1.52 -15.75
N GLY A 248 -37.98 -0.20 -15.60
CA GLY A 248 -38.79 0.61 -14.69
C GLY A 248 -38.38 0.49 -13.21
N LYS A 249 -37.18 -0.03 -12.92
CA LYS A 249 -36.56 0.03 -11.60
C LYS A 249 -35.72 1.30 -11.47
N GLU A 250 -36.13 2.16 -10.55
CA GLU A 250 -35.40 3.37 -10.15
C GLU A 250 -34.29 3.01 -9.15
N GLY A 251 -33.35 3.93 -8.94
CA GLY A 251 -32.15 3.71 -8.14
C GLY A 251 -30.99 3.12 -8.94
N ASN A 252 -30.08 2.44 -8.24
CA ASN A 252 -28.82 1.96 -8.79
C ASN A 252 -28.92 0.52 -9.26
N ASN A 253 -28.74 0.29 -10.55
CA ASN A 253 -28.86 -1.04 -11.15
C ASN A 253 -27.46 -1.60 -11.44
N VAL A 254 -27.09 -2.71 -10.80
CA VAL A 254 -25.79 -3.38 -11.00
C VAL A 254 -26.04 -4.83 -11.43
N VAL A 255 -25.34 -5.28 -12.46
CA VAL A 255 -25.47 -6.62 -13.02
C VAL A 255 -24.15 -7.36 -12.81
N TYR A 256 -24.17 -8.44 -12.03
CA TYR A 256 -23.02 -9.32 -11.83
C TYR A 256 -23.17 -10.59 -12.64
N ILE A 257 -22.25 -10.82 -13.57
CA ILE A 257 -22.22 -12.03 -14.39
C ILE A 257 -21.12 -12.95 -13.87
N VAL A 258 -21.47 -14.19 -13.50
CA VAL A 258 -20.51 -15.24 -13.17
C VAL A 258 -20.55 -16.29 -14.28
N SER A 259 -19.46 -16.45 -15.03
CA SER A 259 -19.36 -17.40 -16.15
C SER A 259 -17.96 -18.02 -16.25
N ASP A 260 -17.89 -19.27 -16.71
CA ASP A 260 -16.63 -19.96 -16.99
C ASP A 260 -16.28 -20.07 -18.48
N GLY A 261 -17.01 -19.36 -19.36
CA GLY A 261 -16.89 -19.57 -20.80
C GLY A 261 -17.31 -18.41 -21.69
N ILE A 262 -17.22 -18.66 -23.00
CA ILE A 262 -17.67 -17.74 -24.05
C ILE A 262 -19.16 -17.91 -24.36
N GLU A 263 -19.76 -16.89 -24.95
CA GLU A 263 -21.01 -17.01 -25.70
C GLU A 263 -20.91 -18.16 -26.72
N THR A 264 -21.84 -19.12 -26.63
CA THR A 264 -21.89 -20.27 -27.54
C THR A 264 -23.24 -20.41 -28.25
N CYS A 265 -24.18 -19.48 -28.02
CA CYS A 265 -25.53 -19.49 -28.57
C CYS A 265 -25.74 -18.48 -29.70
N ASP A 266 -24.66 -18.13 -30.39
CA ASP A 266 -24.64 -17.30 -31.60
C ASP A 266 -25.15 -15.86 -31.40
N GLY A 267 -25.18 -15.39 -30.14
CA GLY A 267 -25.52 -14.01 -29.76
C GLY A 267 -24.33 -13.04 -29.78
N ASN A 268 -24.60 -11.75 -29.51
CA ASN A 268 -23.58 -10.71 -29.35
C ASN A 268 -23.66 -10.12 -27.92
N PRO A 269 -22.85 -10.62 -26.96
CA PRO A 269 -22.96 -10.19 -25.56
C PRO A 269 -22.45 -8.77 -25.34
N VAL A 270 -21.47 -8.32 -26.13
CA VAL A 270 -20.88 -6.97 -26.06
C VAL A 270 -21.94 -5.91 -26.42
N GLU A 271 -22.70 -6.15 -27.49
CA GLU A 271 -23.82 -5.28 -27.90
C GLU A 271 -24.99 -5.34 -26.91
N ALA A 272 -25.24 -6.49 -26.29
CA ALA A 272 -26.27 -6.62 -25.26
C ALA A 272 -25.91 -5.82 -23.98
N ALA A 273 -24.67 -5.93 -23.49
CA ALA A 273 -24.19 -5.17 -22.33
C ALA A 273 -24.17 -3.67 -22.61
N LYS A 274 -23.67 -3.28 -23.80
CA LYS A 274 -23.72 -1.88 -24.26
C LYS A 274 -25.13 -1.31 -24.27
N ARG A 275 -26.10 -2.03 -24.85
CA ARG A 275 -27.50 -1.57 -24.88
C ARG A 275 -28.07 -1.41 -23.47
N LEU A 276 -27.75 -2.34 -22.56
CA LEU A 276 -28.22 -2.29 -21.17
C LEU A 276 -27.66 -1.06 -20.43
N HIS A 277 -26.36 -0.77 -20.60
CA HIS A 277 -25.71 0.40 -20.02
C HIS A 277 -26.19 1.74 -20.61
N GLU A 278 -26.36 1.81 -21.94
CA GLU A 278 -26.88 3.00 -22.64
C GLU A 278 -28.42 3.18 -22.50
N SER A 279 -29.12 2.21 -21.89
CA SER A 279 -30.57 2.29 -21.67
C SER A 279 -30.94 3.26 -20.54
N ASN A 280 -32.24 3.55 -20.40
CA ASN A 280 -32.78 4.30 -19.27
C ASN A 280 -32.54 3.63 -17.89
N ILE A 281 -32.17 2.35 -17.87
CA ILE A 281 -31.82 1.60 -16.64
C ILE A 281 -30.42 1.99 -16.15
N LYS A 282 -29.54 2.43 -17.06
CA LYS A 282 -28.13 2.79 -16.81
C LYS A 282 -27.40 1.79 -15.92
N ALA A 283 -27.62 0.49 -16.22
CA ALA A 283 -27.06 -0.56 -15.40
C ALA A 283 -25.58 -0.79 -15.72
N GLU A 284 -24.79 -1.00 -14.69
CA GLU A 284 -23.39 -1.39 -14.79
C GLU A 284 -23.28 -2.91 -14.93
N VAL A 285 -22.39 -3.41 -15.79
CA VAL A 285 -22.22 -4.85 -16.03
C VAL A 285 -20.83 -5.31 -15.63
N ASN A 286 -20.74 -5.84 -14.41
CA ASN A 286 -19.53 -6.42 -13.85
C ASN A 286 -19.46 -7.92 -14.12
N ILE A 287 -18.28 -8.45 -14.43
CA ILE A 287 -18.11 -9.84 -14.86
C ILE A 287 -16.96 -10.54 -14.13
N ILE A 288 -17.29 -11.65 -13.49
CA ILE A 288 -16.36 -12.55 -12.83
C ILE A 288 -16.19 -13.80 -13.70
N GLY A 289 -15.04 -13.88 -14.38
CA GLY A 289 -14.64 -15.04 -15.18
C GLY A 289 -14.04 -16.13 -14.30
N PHE A 290 -14.69 -17.29 -14.20
CA PHE A 290 -14.24 -18.38 -13.33
C PHE A 290 -13.48 -19.50 -14.07
N ASP A 291 -12.15 -19.51 -13.96
CA ASP A 291 -11.26 -20.48 -14.60
C ASP A 291 -11.53 -20.55 -16.12
N VAL A 292 -11.35 -19.39 -16.76
CA VAL A 292 -11.65 -19.12 -18.18
C VAL A 292 -10.37 -19.07 -18.99
N ASP A 293 -10.38 -19.61 -20.21
CA ASP A 293 -9.25 -19.50 -21.12
C ASP A 293 -9.01 -18.06 -21.62
N ASN A 294 -7.82 -17.79 -22.16
CA ASN A 294 -7.43 -16.44 -22.64
C ASN A 294 -8.41 -15.84 -23.66
N LYS A 295 -9.12 -16.67 -24.43
CA LYS A 295 -10.09 -16.21 -25.44
C LYS A 295 -11.41 -15.80 -24.78
N GLY A 296 -11.86 -16.56 -23.79
CA GLY A 296 -13.01 -16.21 -22.97
C GLY A 296 -12.77 -14.97 -22.13
N GLN A 297 -11.61 -14.84 -21.48
CA GLN A 297 -11.25 -13.62 -20.75
C GLN A 297 -11.31 -12.37 -21.66
N GLN A 298 -10.80 -12.44 -22.89
CA GLN A 298 -10.90 -11.33 -23.86
C GLN A 298 -12.35 -10.98 -24.22
N GLN A 299 -13.22 -11.97 -24.42
CA GLN A 299 -14.63 -11.71 -24.70
C GLN A 299 -15.33 -11.10 -23.47
N LEU A 300 -15.20 -11.71 -22.30
CA LEU A 300 -15.84 -11.27 -21.07
C LEU A 300 -15.38 -9.85 -20.69
N LYS A 301 -14.08 -9.55 -20.83
CA LYS A 301 -13.54 -8.19 -20.66
C LYS A 301 -14.20 -7.16 -21.59
N ALA A 302 -14.35 -7.50 -22.88
CA ALA A 302 -15.04 -6.62 -23.83
C ALA A 302 -16.54 -6.45 -23.52
N VAL A 303 -17.19 -7.42 -22.87
CA VAL A 303 -18.60 -7.30 -22.44
C VAL A 303 -18.72 -6.37 -21.23
N ALA A 304 -17.83 -6.50 -20.24
CA ALA A 304 -17.80 -5.62 -19.06
C ALA A 304 -17.50 -4.16 -19.45
N GLU A 305 -16.42 -3.94 -20.22
CA GLU A 305 -16.04 -2.62 -20.74
C GLU A 305 -17.18 -1.95 -21.53
N ALA A 306 -17.92 -2.73 -22.33
CA ALA A 306 -19.05 -2.23 -23.09
C ALA A 306 -20.29 -1.94 -22.23
N GLY A 307 -20.46 -2.67 -21.12
CA GLY A 307 -21.49 -2.46 -20.12
C GLY A 307 -21.10 -1.48 -19.00
N GLY A 308 -19.96 -0.79 -19.15
CA GLY A 308 -19.47 0.23 -18.22
C GLY A 308 -18.97 -0.28 -16.87
N GLY A 309 -18.72 -1.58 -16.73
CA GLY A 309 -18.20 -2.20 -15.50
C GLY A 309 -16.83 -2.88 -15.70
N GLU A 310 -16.37 -3.57 -14.68
CA GLU A 310 -15.09 -4.28 -14.64
C GLU A 310 -15.19 -5.77 -14.98
N PHE A 311 -14.07 -6.31 -15.46
CA PHE A 311 -13.87 -7.75 -15.64
C PHE A 311 -12.74 -8.24 -14.76
N GLN A 312 -13.01 -9.29 -13.99
CA GLN A 312 -12.06 -9.92 -13.08
C GLN A 312 -12.00 -11.42 -13.34
N SER A 313 -10.81 -12.01 -13.22
CA SER A 313 -10.55 -13.41 -13.57
C SER A 313 -10.07 -14.18 -12.35
N VAL A 314 -10.84 -15.16 -11.92
CA VAL A 314 -10.58 -15.96 -10.71
C VAL A 314 -10.32 -17.42 -11.08
N SER A 315 -9.31 -18.03 -10.48
CA SER A 315 -8.83 -19.39 -10.80
C SER A 315 -9.07 -20.41 -9.69
N SER A 316 -9.56 -19.98 -8.53
CA SER A 316 -9.87 -20.85 -7.40
C SER A 316 -11.18 -20.46 -6.69
N GLN A 317 -11.70 -21.37 -5.86
CA GLN A 317 -12.85 -21.09 -5.01
C GLN A 317 -12.58 -19.94 -4.02
N LYS A 318 -11.34 -19.77 -3.55
CA LYS A 318 -10.96 -18.66 -2.67
C LYS A 318 -10.96 -17.34 -3.44
N GLU A 319 -10.30 -17.28 -4.60
CA GLU A 319 -10.32 -16.06 -5.43
C GLU A 319 -11.75 -15.67 -5.82
N LEU A 320 -12.61 -16.64 -6.16
CA LEU A 320 -14.03 -16.35 -6.44
C LEU A 320 -14.78 -15.80 -5.23
N PHE A 321 -14.41 -16.21 -4.01
CA PHE A 321 -14.98 -15.63 -2.79
C PHE A 321 -14.46 -14.21 -2.56
N ASP A 322 -13.14 -14.03 -2.53
CA ASP A 322 -12.46 -12.76 -2.28
C ASP A 322 -12.85 -11.69 -3.33
N GLU A 323 -13.02 -12.07 -4.60
CA GLU A 323 -13.40 -11.17 -5.69
C GLU A 323 -14.89 -10.77 -5.61
N VAL A 324 -15.76 -11.69 -5.20
CA VAL A 324 -17.17 -11.40 -4.96
C VAL A 324 -17.35 -10.45 -3.76
N GLU A 325 -16.48 -10.55 -2.76
CA GLU A 325 -16.39 -9.65 -1.60
C GLU A 325 -15.76 -8.27 -1.96
N SER A 326 -14.72 -8.23 -2.80
CA SER A 326 -14.14 -6.97 -3.29
C SER A 326 -15.11 -6.20 -4.19
N ASN A 327 -15.81 -6.88 -5.09
CA ASN A 327 -16.85 -6.27 -5.92
C ASN A 327 -18.06 -5.80 -5.10
N TRP A 328 -18.38 -6.48 -3.99
CA TRP A 328 -19.38 -6.01 -3.03
C TRP A 328 -18.97 -4.65 -2.44
N SER A 329 -17.70 -4.49 -2.01
CA SER A 329 -17.18 -3.20 -1.58
C SER A 329 -17.37 -2.12 -2.65
N LYS A 330 -16.91 -2.36 -3.89
CA LYS A 330 -17.05 -1.41 -5.01
C LYS A 330 -18.52 -1.02 -5.30
N ALA A 331 -19.41 -2.00 -5.48
CA ALA A 331 -20.82 -1.69 -5.75
C ALA A 331 -21.50 -0.93 -4.59
N MET A 332 -21.10 -1.11 -3.33
CA MET A 332 -21.61 -0.27 -2.24
C MET A 332 -21.03 1.15 -2.28
N HIS A 333 -19.76 1.31 -2.64
CA HIS A 333 -19.14 2.63 -2.84
C HIS A 333 -19.88 3.41 -3.95
N ASP A 334 -20.18 2.78 -5.08
CA ASP A 334 -20.90 3.41 -6.20
C ASP A 334 -22.39 3.66 -5.91
N THR A 335 -23.02 2.86 -5.05
CA THR A 335 -24.49 2.90 -4.89
C THR A 335 -24.99 3.57 -3.61
N ARG A 336 -24.07 4.13 -2.81
CA ARG A 336 -24.34 5.21 -1.83
C ARG A 336 -25.36 4.83 -0.74
N ILE A 337 -25.52 3.53 -0.47
CA ILE A 337 -26.28 2.97 0.65
C ILE A 337 -25.27 2.42 1.65
N ASN A 338 -25.18 3.05 2.82
CA ASN A 338 -24.41 2.60 3.98
C ASN A 338 -22.93 2.21 3.74
N TRP A 339 -22.14 3.15 3.21
CA TRP A 339 -20.66 3.09 3.29
C TRP A 339 -20.16 2.79 4.72
N ALA A 340 -20.84 3.33 5.74
CA ALA A 340 -20.55 3.07 7.15
C ALA A 340 -21.18 1.79 7.74
N SER A 341 -21.78 0.93 6.93
CA SER A 341 -22.06 -0.49 7.26
C SER A 341 -21.23 -1.45 6.42
N ALA A 342 -20.54 -0.95 5.39
CA ALA A 342 -19.53 -1.68 4.63
C ALA A 342 -18.20 -1.78 5.40
N MET A 343 -17.78 -0.68 6.05
CA MET A 343 -16.60 -0.70 6.91
C MET A 343 -16.92 -1.30 8.28
N ASP A 344 -16.45 -2.52 8.54
CA ASP A 344 -16.43 -3.04 9.90
C ASP A 344 -15.36 -2.31 10.72
N ILE A 345 -15.75 -1.75 11.86
CA ILE A 345 -14.82 -1.19 12.85
C ILE A 345 -13.82 -2.28 13.31
N THR A 346 -14.19 -3.55 13.22
CA THR A 346 -13.31 -4.71 13.45
C THR A 346 -12.14 -4.75 12.46
N ASP A 347 -12.36 -4.46 11.18
CA ASP A 347 -11.32 -4.48 10.15
C ASP A 347 -10.36 -3.30 10.32
N ILE A 348 -10.86 -2.10 10.66
CA ILE A 348 -10.01 -0.96 11.04
C ILE A 348 -9.16 -1.26 12.28
N ASN A 349 -9.73 -1.94 13.29
CA ASN A 349 -8.96 -2.38 14.46
C ASN A 349 -7.90 -3.44 14.11
N TRP A 350 -8.20 -4.35 13.17
CA TRP A 350 -7.27 -5.37 12.70
C TRP A 350 -6.14 -4.77 11.85
N SER A 351 -6.48 -3.91 10.90
CA SER A 351 -5.55 -3.14 10.06
C SER A 351 -4.62 -2.27 10.91
N SER A 352 -5.15 -1.55 11.90
CA SER A 352 -4.35 -0.80 12.88
C SER A 352 -3.39 -1.71 13.68
N SER A 353 -3.85 -2.90 14.08
CA SER A 353 -3.02 -3.88 14.79
C SER A 353 -1.89 -4.42 13.90
N ASN A 354 -2.16 -4.66 12.62
CA ASN A 354 -1.16 -5.06 11.64
C ASN A 354 -0.14 -3.94 11.36
N LYS A 355 -0.60 -2.71 11.11
CA LYS A 355 0.28 -1.54 10.93
C LYS A 355 1.19 -1.34 12.14
N SER A 356 0.69 -1.52 13.36
CA SER A 356 1.51 -1.52 14.58
C SER A 356 2.58 -2.64 14.59
N MET A 357 2.22 -3.84 14.15
CA MET A 357 3.17 -4.96 14.04
C MET A 357 4.24 -4.73 12.96
N GLU A 358 3.88 -4.24 11.76
CA GLU A 358 4.83 -3.94 10.69
C GLU A 358 5.76 -2.77 11.07
N MET A 359 5.22 -1.71 11.69
CA MET A 359 6.01 -0.62 12.28
C MET A 359 6.98 -1.14 13.35
N GLY A 360 6.56 -2.13 14.15
CA GLY A 360 7.41 -2.85 15.09
C GLY A 360 8.56 -3.60 14.42
N LYS A 361 8.38 -4.11 13.20
CA LYS A 361 9.46 -4.74 12.40
C LYS A 361 10.42 -3.69 11.84
N VAL A 362 9.95 -2.55 11.34
CA VAL A 362 10.81 -1.44 10.90
C VAL A 362 11.66 -0.92 12.06
N TYR A 363 11.04 -0.70 13.22
CA TYR A 363 11.75 -0.31 14.44
C TYR A 363 12.80 -1.35 14.85
N THR A 364 12.43 -2.62 15.01
CA THR A 364 13.36 -3.65 15.52
C THR A 364 14.39 -4.13 14.49
N GLY A 365 14.02 -4.25 13.22
CA GLY A 365 14.85 -4.80 12.15
C GLY A 365 15.64 -3.80 11.33
N THR A 366 15.21 -2.53 11.28
CA THR A 366 15.92 -1.45 10.55
C THR A 366 16.61 -0.49 11.52
N VAL A 367 15.85 0.15 12.43
CA VAL A 367 16.41 1.16 13.34
C VAL A 367 17.32 0.54 14.39
N ILE A 368 16.84 -0.44 15.14
CA ILE A 368 17.58 -1.02 16.27
C ILE A 368 18.79 -1.85 15.81
N GLU A 369 18.73 -2.55 14.68
CA GLU A 369 19.93 -3.21 14.12
C GLU A 369 20.98 -2.17 13.69
N SER A 370 20.59 -1.07 13.02
CA SER A 370 21.53 0.01 12.67
C SER A 370 22.27 0.59 13.89
N LEU A 371 21.59 0.73 15.04
CA LEU A 371 22.20 1.18 16.29
C LEU A 371 23.16 0.14 16.89
N LYS A 372 22.81 -1.15 16.84
CA LYS A 372 23.67 -2.24 17.31
C LYS A 372 24.93 -2.41 16.46
N ASP A 373 24.79 -2.28 15.14
CA ASP A 373 25.90 -2.40 14.19
C ASP A 373 26.94 -1.29 14.43
N GLU A 374 26.49 -0.05 14.63
CA GLU A 374 27.40 1.04 15.03
C GLU A 374 28.06 0.71 16.37
N TRP A 375 27.28 0.34 17.40
CA TRP A 375 27.82 0.04 18.73
C TRP A 375 28.87 -1.09 18.68
N SER A 376 28.63 -2.17 17.95
CA SER A 376 29.61 -3.25 17.76
C SER A 376 30.88 -2.72 17.11
N LEU A 377 30.75 -2.01 15.98
CA LEU A 377 31.86 -1.41 15.25
C LEU A 377 32.70 -0.47 16.16
N LEU A 378 32.08 0.39 16.96
CA LEU A 378 32.81 1.28 17.87
C LEU A 378 33.55 0.49 18.97
N LYS A 379 32.99 -0.63 19.43
CA LYS A 379 33.63 -1.53 20.43
C LYS A 379 34.83 -2.27 19.82
N ASP A 380 34.75 -2.69 18.56
CA ASP A 380 35.85 -3.32 17.82
C ASP A 380 36.99 -2.33 17.54
N VAL A 381 36.64 -1.10 17.12
CA VAL A 381 37.60 0.02 16.99
C VAL A 381 38.30 0.31 18.33
N LYS A 382 37.55 0.36 19.44
CA LYS A 382 38.12 0.53 20.79
C LYS A 382 39.08 -0.62 21.16
N MET A 383 38.74 -1.86 20.83
CA MET A 383 39.62 -3.02 21.05
C MET A 383 40.91 -2.90 20.23
N ASN A 384 40.83 -2.46 18.98
CA ASN A 384 42.02 -2.23 18.15
C ASN A 384 42.95 -1.15 18.72
N LEU A 385 42.38 -0.03 19.20
CA LEU A 385 43.14 1.03 19.87
C LEU A 385 43.85 0.54 21.15
N ARG A 386 43.28 -0.45 21.86
CA ARG A 386 43.93 -1.12 22.99
C ARG A 386 45.11 -1.98 22.56
N GLU A 387 44.96 -2.80 21.52
CA GLU A 387 46.06 -3.64 20.99
C GLU A 387 47.23 -2.78 20.51
N GLN A 388 46.93 -1.68 19.81
CA GLN A 388 47.92 -0.71 19.35
C GLN A 388 48.49 0.19 20.46
N LYS A 389 48.00 0.05 21.71
CA LYS A 389 48.41 0.83 22.89
C LYS A 389 48.32 2.35 22.66
N LYS A 390 47.22 2.77 22.04
CA LYS A 390 46.93 4.18 21.71
C LYS A 390 46.44 4.96 22.92
N LEU A 391 45.77 4.28 23.86
CA LEU A 391 45.24 4.78 25.14
C LEU A 391 45.81 3.95 26.31
N SER A 392 45.70 4.47 27.55
CA SER A 392 45.88 3.67 28.77
C SER A 392 44.59 2.93 29.15
N ASP A 393 44.67 1.92 30.02
CA ASP A 393 43.49 1.17 30.47
C ASP A 393 42.43 2.07 31.16
N GLU A 394 42.86 3.14 31.86
CA GLU A 394 41.95 4.13 32.47
C GLU A 394 41.19 4.96 31.41
N GLU A 395 41.88 5.38 30.35
CA GLU A 395 41.27 6.16 29.26
C GLU A 395 40.41 5.26 28.34
N LEU A 396 40.74 3.97 28.23
CA LEU A 396 39.90 2.97 27.55
C LEU A 396 38.58 2.68 28.29
N ALA A 397 38.57 2.74 29.63
CA ALA A 397 37.34 2.62 30.41
C ALA A 397 36.41 3.80 30.16
N LYS A 398 36.92 5.04 30.25
CA LYS A 398 36.16 6.27 29.95
C LYS A 398 35.69 6.34 28.49
N LEU A 399 36.48 5.81 27.56
CA LEU A 399 36.06 5.69 26.17
C LEU A 399 34.90 4.69 26.00
N ASP A 400 34.87 3.62 26.81
CA ASP A 400 33.75 2.68 26.79
C ASP A 400 32.46 3.30 27.34
N GLU A 401 32.58 4.13 28.39
CA GLU A 401 31.46 4.92 28.94
C GLU A 401 30.88 5.86 27.87
N LEU A 402 31.70 6.59 27.11
CA LEU A 402 31.24 7.48 26.02
C LEU A 402 30.56 6.72 24.86
N ILE A 403 31.08 5.55 24.48
CA ILE A 403 30.46 4.69 23.44
C ILE A 403 29.12 4.13 23.94
N GLN A 404 29.03 3.77 25.22
CA GLN A 404 27.79 3.29 25.84
C GLN A 404 26.75 4.41 25.95
N GLU A 405 27.15 5.61 26.40
CA GLU A 405 26.29 6.80 26.51
C GLU A 405 25.66 7.17 25.15
N ARG A 406 26.44 7.12 24.06
CA ARG A 406 25.91 7.31 22.69
C ARG A 406 24.85 6.28 22.32
N TYR A 407 25.14 4.99 22.55
CA TYR A 407 24.22 3.91 22.21
C TYR A 407 22.93 4.00 23.04
N GLU A 408 23.02 4.25 24.35
CA GLU A 408 21.86 4.43 25.22
C GLU A 408 21.02 5.65 24.80
N THR A 409 21.66 6.78 24.48
CA THR A 409 21.00 8.00 23.97
C THR A 409 20.26 7.76 22.65
N LEU A 410 20.88 7.05 21.71
CA LEU A 410 20.25 6.68 20.43
C LEU A 410 19.11 5.67 20.61
N MET A 411 19.26 4.70 21.51
CA MET A 411 18.22 3.72 21.84
C MET A 411 16.98 4.37 22.48
N ASP A 412 17.18 5.29 23.44
CA ASP A 412 16.07 6.04 24.05
C ASP A 412 15.37 6.95 23.03
N TYR A 413 16.13 7.57 22.12
CA TYR A 413 15.56 8.39 21.03
C TYR A 413 14.78 7.55 20.01
N ALA A 414 15.31 6.39 19.60
CA ALA A 414 14.63 5.44 18.71
C ALA A 414 13.33 4.94 19.35
N LYS A 415 13.38 4.57 20.63
CA LYS A 415 12.21 4.16 21.40
C LYS A 415 11.15 5.27 21.42
N LYS A 416 11.55 6.51 21.75
CA LYS A 416 10.63 7.66 21.76
C LYS A 416 9.98 7.87 20.39
N LYS A 417 10.75 7.85 19.30
CA LYS A 417 10.21 7.98 17.93
C LYS A 417 9.21 6.88 17.59
N HIS A 418 9.44 5.65 18.02
CA HIS A 418 8.49 4.54 17.86
C HIS A 418 7.22 4.71 18.71
N GLU A 419 7.35 5.18 19.95
CA GLU A 419 6.22 5.52 20.84
C GLU A 419 5.38 6.66 20.25
N ASP A 420 6.00 7.78 19.85
CA ASP A 420 5.35 8.94 19.21
C ASP A 420 4.56 8.52 17.93
N LYS A 421 5.16 7.67 17.08
CA LYS A 421 4.52 7.15 15.86
C LYS A 421 3.38 6.17 16.16
N GLY A 422 3.49 5.38 17.23
CA GLY A 422 2.41 4.51 17.73
C GLY A 422 1.23 5.29 18.32
N GLU A 423 1.48 6.40 19.01
CA GLU A 423 0.42 7.32 19.43
C GLU A 423 -0.28 7.97 18.22
N ALA A 424 0.46 8.35 17.19
CA ALA A 424 -0.11 8.88 15.94
C ALA A 424 -1.00 7.85 15.22
N LEU A 425 -0.55 6.59 15.07
CA LEU A 425 -1.37 5.50 14.50
C LEU A 425 -2.66 5.26 15.31
N LYS A 426 -2.58 5.34 16.65
CA LYS A 426 -3.75 5.20 17.52
C LYS A 426 -4.73 6.36 17.33
N ALA A 427 -4.24 7.59 17.27
CA ALA A 427 -5.06 8.78 17.04
C ALA A 427 -5.73 8.75 15.67
N GLU A 428 -5.01 8.30 14.62
CA GLU A 428 -5.56 8.15 13.27
C GLU A 428 -6.65 7.07 13.22
N ARG A 429 -6.45 5.92 13.87
CA ARG A 429 -7.51 4.91 14.02
C ARG A 429 -8.74 5.48 14.74
N GLU A 430 -8.56 6.28 15.78
CA GLU A 430 -9.67 6.90 16.53
C GLU A 430 -10.42 7.93 15.66
N ARG A 431 -9.70 8.76 14.89
CA ARG A 431 -10.27 9.66 13.86
C ARG A 431 -11.12 8.89 12.84
N VAL A 432 -10.59 7.80 12.29
CA VAL A 432 -11.27 6.95 11.31
C VAL A 432 -12.55 6.34 11.89
N ILE A 433 -12.50 5.81 13.12
CA ILE A 433 -13.67 5.23 13.78
C ILE A 433 -14.77 6.29 14.01
N GLU A 434 -14.41 7.48 14.49
CA GLU A 434 -15.36 8.59 14.64
C GLU A 434 -15.97 9.02 13.29
N PHE A 435 -15.16 9.04 12.23
CA PHE A 435 -15.59 9.38 10.88
C PHE A 435 -16.60 8.36 10.32
N ILE A 436 -16.32 7.07 10.44
CA ILE A 436 -17.24 5.98 10.05
C ILE A 436 -18.55 6.08 10.84
N GLN A 437 -18.49 6.25 12.17
CA GLN A 437 -19.67 6.37 13.02
C GLN A 437 -20.54 7.58 12.63
N LYS A 438 -19.91 8.74 12.39
CA LYS A 438 -20.61 9.94 11.93
C LYS A 438 -21.27 9.72 10.57
N ALA A 439 -20.59 9.07 9.63
CA ALA A 439 -21.16 8.74 8.32
C ALA A 439 -22.37 7.79 8.43
N ALA A 440 -22.37 6.84 9.38
CA ALA A 440 -23.51 5.96 9.66
C ALA A 440 -24.72 6.74 10.17
N ASP A 441 -24.54 7.63 11.14
CA ASP A 441 -25.63 8.39 11.73
C ASP A 441 -26.19 9.45 10.76
N GLU A 442 -25.34 10.03 9.92
CA GLU A 442 -25.75 10.90 8.80
C GLU A 442 -26.52 10.16 7.69
N ALA A 443 -26.33 8.86 7.51
CA ALA A 443 -27.12 8.03 6.59
C ALA A 443 -28.48 7.70 7.21
N ARG A 444 -28.49 7.24 8.47
CA ARG A 444 -29.71 6.91 9.24
C ARG A 444 -30.69 8.06 9.42
N THR A 445 -30.20 9.30 9.45
CA THR A 445 -31.04 10.50 9.65
C THR A 445 -31.58 11.13 8.36
N LYS A 446 -31.24 10.57 7.19
CA LYS A 446 -31.73 11.01 5.87
C LYS A 446 -32.79 10.07 5.27
N GLN A 447 -33.09 8.94 5.93
CA GLN A 447 -34.28 8.09 5.71
C GLN A 447 -35.47 8.61 6.53
#